data_AF-A0ABD2PCP7-F1
#
_entry.id   AF-A0ABD2PCP7-F1
#
_cell.length_a   1.000
_cell.length_b   1.000
_cell.length_c   1.000
_cell.angle_alpha   90.00
_cell.angle_beta   90.00
_cell.angle_gamma   90.00
#
_symmetry.space_group_name_H-M   'P 1'
#
loop_
_entity.id
_entity.type
_entity.pdbx_description
1 polymer ?
#
loop_
_entity_poly.entity_id
_entity_poly.type
_entity_poly.pdbx_seq_one_letter_code
_entity_poly.pdbx_strand_id
1 'polypeptide(L)'
;MESYGFQPVVRNNTRRDACLDNIFLNFEIDSATIEARDFNISDPDGQLINIPVARTSKSTPNTESTFRPVTGEGRLAFYNIVERTYCNKERPYITHWFSGELRKMRDHLSFLGDVCKRCGSPNLGNSKFSKINKQLQRQKNKQMIKKLCLQKTRSGPCGEL
;
A
#
# COMPACT_ATOMS: atom_id res chain seq x y z
N MET A 1 -32.18 7.15 -11.69
CA MET A 1 -31.17 6.11 -11.39
C MET A 1 -31.60 5.46 -10.09
N GLU A 2 -32.07 4.22 -10.16
CA GLU A 2 -32.41 3.44 -8.98
C GLU A 2 -31.14 2.75 -8.47
N SER A 3 -30.82 2.91 -7.19
CA SER A 3 -29.61 2.33 -6.61
C SER A 3 -29.80 0.89 -6.13
N TYR A 4 -30.92 0.22 -6.45
CA TYR A 4 -31.23 -1.15 -6.00
C TYR A 4 -31.02 -1.40 -4.48
N GLY A 5 -31.23 -0.37 -3.65
CA GLY A 5 -31.00 -0.44 -2.20
C GLY A 5 -29.55 -0.24 -1.76
N PHE A 6 -28.60 -0.17 -2.70
CA PHE A 6 -27.21 0.14 -2.42
C PHE A 6 -27.03 1.61 -2.03
N GLN A 7 -26.37 1.84 -0.91
CA GLN A 7 -26.03 3.17 -0.40
C GLN A 7 -24.52 3.36 -0.39
N PRO A 8 -24.00 4.51 -0.88
CA PRO A 8 -22.58 4.81 -0.81
C PRO A 8 -22.18 5.10 0.64
N VAL A 9 -21.11 4.44 1.10
CA VAL A 9 -20.71 4.52 2.52
C VAL A 9 -19.41 5.27 2.74
N VAL A 10 -18.64 5.46 1.67
CA VAL A 10 -17.44 6.28 1.68
C VAL A 10 -17.83 7.73 1.47
N ARG A 11 -17.60 8.57 2.48
CA ARG A 11 -17.81 10.04 2.39
C ARG A 11 -16.52 10.84 2.54
N ASN A 12 -15.43 10.18 2.93
CA ASN A 12 -14.15 10.81 3.17
C ASN A 12 -13.25 10.70 1.94
N ASN A 13 -12.32 11.64 1.80
CA ASN A 13 -11.32 11.58 0.75
C ASN A 13 -10.43 10.36 0.97
N THR A 14 -10.31 9.53 -0.06
CA THR A 14 -9.47 8.32 -0.03
C THR A 14 -8.24 8.45 -0.91
N ARG A 15 -8.17 9.54 -1.70
CA ARG A 15 -6.99 9.90 -2.47
C ARG A 15 -6.78 11.41 -2.41
N ARG A 16 -6.01 11.84 -1.41
CA ARG A 16 -5.72 13.28 -1.14
C ARG A 16 -7.01 14.07 -0.91
N ASP A 17 -7.51 14.75 -1.95
CA ASP A 17 -8.66 15.64 -1.91
C ASP A 17 -9.87 15.07 -2.67
N ALA A 18 -9.81 13.80 -3.09
CA ALA A 18 -10.89 13.14 -3.82
C ALA A 18 -11.31 11.81 -3.18
N CYS A 19 -12.62 11.56 -3.16
CA CYS A 19 -13.23 10.26 -2.86
C CYS A 19 -13.42 9.49 -4.17
N LEU A 20 -12.42 8.70 -4.56
CA LEU A 20 -12.49 7.88 -5.80
C LEU A 20 -13.00 6.47 -5.54
N ASP A 21 -13.08 6.07 -4.27
CA ASP A 21 -13.49 4.74 -3.89
C ASP A 21 -14.99 4.69 -3.63
N ASN A 22 -15.67 3.88 -4.43
CA ASN A 22 -17.10 3.66 -4.30
C ASN A 22 -17.32 2.31 -3.61
N ILE A 23 -17.57 2.33 -2.30
CA ILE A 23 -18.12 1.18 -1.58
C ILE A 23 -19.60 1.41 -1.33
N PHE A 24 -20.39 0.42 -1.75
CA PHE A 24 -21.82 0.42 -1.54
C PHE A 24 -22.23 -0.75 -0.67
N LEU A 25 -23.13 -0.49 0.29
CA LEU A 25 -23.74 -1.52 1.13
C LEU A 25 -25.25 -1.55 0.89
N ASN A 26 -25.84 -2.73 1.00
CA ASN A 26 -27.29 -2.96 0.82
C ASN A 26 -27.95 -3.46 2.12
N PHE A 27 -27.41 -3.05 3.26
CA PHE A 27 -27.97 -3.31 4.59
C PHE A 27 -27.85 -2.06 5.46
N GLU A 28 -28.62 -1.98 6.54
CA GLU A 28 -28.65 -0.82 7.43
C GLU A 28 -27.25 -0.52 8.00
N ILE A 29 -26.74 0.67 7.67
CA ILE A 29 -25.40 1.13 8.02
C ILE A 29 -25.32 1.61 9.47
N ASP A 30 -26.45 1.77 10.17
CA ASP A 30 -26.53 2.44 11.47
C ASP A 30 -25.62 1.84 12.55
N SER A 31 -25.16 0.61 12.35
CA SER A 31 -24.24 -0.08 13.25
C SER A 31 -22.81 -0.23 12.69
N ALA A 32 -22.60 -0.04 11.38
CA ALA A 32 -21.29 -0.20 10.75
C ALA A 32 -20.44 1.07 10.93
N THR A 33 -19.16 0.89 11.31
CA THR A 33 -18.19 1.99 11.35
C THR A 33 -17.26 1.90 10.16
N ILE A 34 -17.03 3.04 9.50
CA ILE A 34 -16.11 3.13 8.35
C ILE A 34 -15.04 4.16 8.64
N GLU A 35 -13.79 3.76 8.52
CA GLU A 35 -12.64 4.64 8.63
C GLU A 35 -11.73 4.52 7.39
N ALA A 36 -11.23 5.66 6.92
CA ALA A 36 -10.10 5.69 5.99
C ALA A 36 -8.81 5.68 6.81
N ARG A 37 -7.87 4.80 6.43
CA ARG A 37 -6.57 4.65 7.10
C ARG A 37 -5.46 4.59 6.07
N ASP A 38 -4.47 5.47 6.25
CA ASP A 38 -3.24 5.41 5.48
C ASP A 38 -2.39 4.22 5.92
N PHE A 39 -2.28 3.21 5.04
CA PHE A 39 -1.43 2.04 5.25
C PHE A 39 -0.02 2.22 4.68
N ASN A 40 0.27 3.33 4.00
CA ASN A 40 1.54 3.60 3.33
C ASN A 40 1.97 2.52 2.32
N ILE A 41 1.01 1.75 1.79
CA ILE A 41 1.24 0.68 0.80
C ILE A 41 0.84 1.08 -0.62
N SER A 42 0.00 2.11 -0.77
CA SER A 42 -0.55 2.53 -2.05
C SER A 42 -0.90 4.02 -2.06
N ASP A 43 -1.12 4.57 -3.26
CA ASP A 43 -1.61 5.93 -3.49
C ASP A 43 -2.95 6.27 -2.80
N PRO A 44 -3.96 5.37 -2.79
CA PRO A 44 -5.16 5.56 -1.99
C PRO A 44 -4.97 5.07 -0.55
N ASP A 45 -5.62 5.77 0.38
CA ASP A 45 -5.84 5.31 1.75
C ASP A 45 -6.72 4.05 1.73
N GLY A 46 -6.40 3.09 2.59
CA GLY A 46 -7.25 1.92 2.74
C GLY A 46 -8.53 2.27 3.48
N GLN A 47 -9.56 1.45 3.28
CA GLN A 47 -10.84 1.61 3.98
C GLN A 47 -11.08 0.42 4.88
N LEU A 48 -11.38 0.67 6.15
CA LEU A 48 -11.81 -0.34 7.10
C LEU A 48 -13.30 -0.18 7.34
N ILE A 49 -14.02 -1.30 7.22
CA ILE A 49 -15.45 -1.39 7.49
C ILE A 49 -15.62 -2.39 8.61
N ASN A 50 -16.07 -1.93 9.78
CA ASN A 50 -16.42 -2.82 10.87
C ASN A 50 -17.94 -2.98 10.89
N ILE A 51 -18.40 -4.18 10.58
CA ILE A 51 -19.82 -4.54 10.61
C ILE A 51 -20.05 -5.34 11.90
N PRO A 52 -20.83 -4.84 12.86
CA PRO A 52 -21.15 -5.61 14.05
C PRO A 52 -22.12 -6.73 13.66
N VAL A 53 -21.65 -7.97 13.78
CA VAL A 53 -22.47 -9.15 13.51
C VAL A 53 -23.09 -9.62 14.83
N ALA A 54 -24.43 -9.61 14.90
CA ALA A 54 -25.15 -10.20 16.03
C ALA A 54 -24.83 -11.70 16.10
N ARG A 55 -24.15 -12.12 17.18
CA ARG A 55 -23.67 -13.50 17.33
C ARG A 55 -24.84 -14.44 17.63
N THR A 56 -25.24 -15.24 16.65
CA THR A 56 -26.07 -16.43 16.88
C THR A 56 -25.15 -17.65 17.03
N SER A 57 -24.93 -18.10 18.27
CA SER A 57 -24.18 -19.31 18.70
C SER A 57 -22.65 -19.20 18.91
N LYS A 58 -22.11 -20.13 19.74
CA LYS A 58 -20.77 -20.20 20.34
C LYS A 58 -19.58 -20.43 19.37
N SER A 59 -19.73 -20.17 18.07
CA SER A 59 -18.63 -20.38 17.12
C SER A 59 -17.64 -19.20 17.13
N THR A 60 -16.36 -19.50 16.90
CA THR A 60 -15.33 -18.48 16.70
C THR A 60 -15.69 -17.61 15.49
N PRO A 61 -15.55 -16.28 15.58
CA PRO A 61 -15.89 -15.39 14.47
C PRO A 61 -14.96 -15.69 13.28
N ASN A 62 -15.54 -16.14 12.17
CA ASN A 62 -14.82 -16.23 10.90
C ASN A 62 -14.51 -14.80 10.43
N THR A 63 -13.24 -14.46 10.38
CA THR A 63 -12.76 -13.20 9.80
C THR A 63 -12.37 -13.48 8.36
N GLU A 64 -13.21 -13.10 7.41
CA GLU A 64 -12.85 -13.12 6.00
C GLU A 64 -12.30 -11.73 5.62
N SER A 65 -11.13 -11.71 4.99
CA SER A 65 -10.51 -10.48 4.51
C SER A 65 -10.25 -10.60 3.02
N THR A 66 -10.69 -9.60 2.27
CA THR A 66 -10.46 -9.52 0.83
C THR A 66 -9.64 -8.27 0.53
N PHE A 67 -8.59 -8.42 -0.26
CA PHE A 67 -7.72 -7.33 -0.66
C PHE A 67 -7.87 -7.09 -2.17
N ARG A 68 -7.80 -5.83 -2.60
CA ARG A 68 -7.70 -5.53 -4.04
C ARG A 68 -6.37 -6.05 -4.59
N PRO A 69 -6.29 -6.35 -5.90
CA PRO A 69 -5.02 -6.67 -6.55
C PRO A 69 -4.00 -5.57 -6.30
N VAL A 70 -2.94 -5.90 -5.59
CA VAL A 70 -1.85 -4.96 -5.31
C VAL A 70 -1.16 -4.61 -6.63
N THR A 71 -1.02 -3.32 -6.91
CA THR A 71 -0.27 -2.85 -8.09
C THR A 71 1.16 -3.38 -8.06
N GLY A 72 1.86 -3.42 -9.21
CA GLY A 72 3.26 -3.87 -9.24
C GLY A 72 4.17 -3.07 -8.28
N GLU A 73 3.91 -1.78 -8.14
CA GLU A 73 4.60 -0.89 -7.21
C GLU A 73 4.24 -1.19 -5.75
N GLY A 74 2.96 -1.39 -5.45
CA GLY A 74 2.50 -1.78 -4.11
C GLY A 74 3.06 -3.14 -3.69
N ARG A 75 3.23 -4.07 -4.64
CA ARG A 75 3.83 -5.40 -4.39
C ARG A 75 5.30 -5.27 -4.00
N LEU A 76 6.03 -4.38 -4.67
CA LEU A 76 7.42 -4.08 -4.32
C LEU A 76 7.52 -3.37 -2.96
N ALA A 77 6.62 -2.42 -2.67
CA ALA A 77 6.57 -1.75 -1.37
C ALA A 77 6.28 -2.74 -0.24
N PHE A 78 5.30 -3.62 -0.42
CA PHE A 78 4.97 -4.70 0.50
C PHE A 78 6.16 -5.64 0.72
N TYR A 79 6.85 -6.06 -0.35
CA TYR A 79 8.04 -6.89 -0.25
C TYR A 79 9.12 -6.23 0.63
N ASN A 80 9.40 -4.94 0.42
CA ASN A 80 10.38 -4.19 1.21
C ASN A 80 9.98 -4.06 2.70
N ILE A 81 8.69 -3.91 3.00
CA ILE A 81 8.18 -3.85 4.38
C ILE A 81 8.37 -5.19 5.06
N VAL A 82 7.97 -6.27 4.40
CA VAL A 82 8.15 -7.65 4.87
C VAL A 82 9.64 -7.91 5.11
N GLU A 83 10.49 -7.72 4.10
CA GLU A 83 11.94 -7.96 4.21
C GLU A 83 12.57 -7.20 5.38
N ARG A 84 12.26 -5.91 5.55
CA ARG A 84 12.75 -5.11 6.69
C ARG A 84 12.28 -5.63 8.04
N THR A 85 11.02 -6.06 8.13
CA THR A 85 10.43 -6.56 9.37
C THR A 85 11.05 -7.90 9.78
N TYR A 86 11.36 -8.78 8.82
CA TYR A 86 11.96 -10.09 9.07
C TYR A 86 13.50 -10.06 9.18
N CYS A 87 14.18 -9.07 8.60
CA CYS A 87 15.63 -8.89 8.79
C CYS A 87 16.00 -8.23 10.12
N ASN A 88 15.04 -7.59 10.81
CA ASN A 88 15.22 -7.16 12.19
C ASN A 88 15.05 -8.36 13.12
N LYS A 89 16.16 -8.95 13.54
CA LYS A 89 16.25 -10.18 14.36
C LYS A 89 15.66 -10.06 15.78
N GLU A 90 15.03 -8.95 16.14
CA GLU A 90 14.65 -8.63 17.52
C GLU A 90 13.20 -8.97 17.89
N ARG A 91 12.36 -9.48 16.98
CA ARG A 91 10.97 -9.87 17.33
C ARG A 91 10.57 -11.27 16.80
N PRO A 92 10.29 -12.25 17.67
CA PRO A 92 9.98 -13.62 17.29
C PRO A 92 8.47 -13.82 17.07
N TYR A 93 7.84 -13.06 16.17
CA TYR A 93 6.49 -13.41 15.72
C TYR A 93 6.59 -14.27 14.47
N ILE A 94 6.49 -15.59 14.67
CA ILE A 94 6.43 -16.57 13.60
C ILE A 94 5.04 -16.49 12.98
N THR A 95 4.88 -15.62 11.98
CA THR A 95 3.76 -15.72 11.06
C THR A 95 4.20 -16.42 9.79
N HIS A 96 3.60 -17.59 9.50
CA HIS A 96 3.90 -18.47 8.36
C HIS A 96 3.41 -17.87 7.01
N TRP A 97 3.84 -16.65 6.67
CA TRP A 97 3.42 -16.00 5.41
C TRP A 97 4.09 -16.56 4.16
N PHE A 98 5.12 -17.40 4.31
CA PHE A 98 5.76 -18.07 3.18
C PHE A 98 5.19 -19.47 2.99
N SER A 99 4.06 -19.56 2.28
CA SER A 99 3.66 -20.84 1.68
C SER A 99 4.74 -21.31 0.70
N GLY A 100 4.84 -22.62 0.48
CA GLY A 100 5.78 -23.19 -0.49
C GLY A 100 5.65 -22.57 -1.88
N GLU A 101 4.45 -22.13 -2.25
CA GLU A 101 4.15 -21.49 -3.53
C GLU A 101 4.81 -20.12 -3.70
N LEU A 102 4.80 -19.25 -2.68
CA LEU A 102 5.46 -17.95 -2.76
C LEU A 102 6.98 -18.08 -2.85
N ARG A 103 7.55 -19.11 -2.22
CA ARG A 103 8.96 -19.46 -2.36
C ARG A 103 9.27 -19.87 -3.80
N LYS A 104 8.46 -20.76 -4.39
CA LYS A 104 8.60 -21.16 -5.80
C LYS A 104 8.51 -19.97 -6.74
N MET A 105 7.58 -19.04 -6.53
CA MET A 105 7.46 -17.83 -7.35
C MET A 105 8.70 -16.94 -7.26
N ARG A 106 9.26 -16.73 -6.07
CA ARG A 106 10.50 -15.97 -5.87
C ARG A 106 11.66 -16.64 -6.60
N ASP A 107 11.82 -17.95 -6.41
CA ASP A 107 12.93 -18.71 -6.99
C ASP A 107 12.81 -18.73 -8.53
N HIS A 108 11.59 -18.81 -9.07
CA HIS A 108 11.32 -18.70 -10.50
C HIS A 108 11.67 -17.32 -11.06
N LEU A 109 11.31 -16.23 -10.37
CA LEU A 109 11.69 -14.87 -10.79
C LEU A 109 13.20 -14.65 -10.76
N SER A 110 13.90 -15.19 -9.75
CA SER A 110 15.36 -15.16 -9.69
C SER A 110 15.99 -15.91 -10.87
N PHE A 111 15.48 -17.11 -11.17
CA PHE A 111 15.92 -17.90 -12.31
C PHE A 111 15.74 -17.16 -13.64
N LEU A 112 14.55 -16.58 -13.88
CA LEU A 112 14.30 -15.78 -15.09
C LEU A 112 15.27 -14.60 -15.20
N GLY A 113 15.57 -13.92 -14.08
CA GLY A 113 16.57 -12.85 -14.04
C GLY A 113 17.96 -13.31 -14.46
N ASP A 114 18.39 -14.50 -14.03
CA ASP A 114 19.70 -15.06 -14.36
C ASP A 114 19.77 -15.60 -15.80
N VAL A 115 18.69 -16.20 -16.31
CA VAL A 115 18.56 -16.57 -17.72
C VAL A 115 18.65 -15.33 -18.60
N CYS A 116 17.93 -14.26 -18.28
CA CYS A 116 17.99 -13.01 -19.03
C CYS A 116 19.40 -12.41 -19.07
N LYS A 117 20.17 -12.47 -17.98
CA LYS A 117 21.58 -12.01 -17.94
C LYS A 117 22.48 -12.86 -18.85
N ARG A 118 22.27 -14.19 -18.89
CA ARG A 118 23.12 -15.12 -19.65
C ARG A 118 22.80 -15.14 -21.14
N CYS A 119 21.53 -15.01 -21.51
CA CYS A 119 21.09 -15.08 -22.90
C CYS A 119 21.36 -13.79 -23.70
N GLY A 120 22.03 -12.79 -23.13
CA GLY A 120 22.38 -11.55 -23.84
C GLY A 120 21.16 -10.83 -24.44
N SER A 121 19.96 -11.08 -23.91
CA SER A 121 18.73 -10.53 -24.47
C SER A 121 18.84 -9.00 -24.42
N PRO A 122 18.52 -8.28 -25.52
CA PRO A 122 18.66 -6.84 -25.57
C PRO A 122 17.65 -6.21 -24.62
N ASN A 123 18.08 -5.97 -23.37
CA ASN A 123 17.47 -5.06 -22.40
C ASN A 123 15.93 -4.94 -22.48
N LEU A 124 15.17 -6.03 -22.44
CA LEU A 124 13.72 -5.93 -22.28
C LEU A 124 13.32 -5.38 -20.89
N GLY A 125 14.25 -5.39 -19.91
CA GLY A 125 13.96 -5.01 -18.53
C GLY A 125 14.51 -3.65 -18.05
N ASN A 126 15.53 -3.06 -18.67
CA ASN A 126 16.30 -2.01 -17.99
C ASN A 126 16.07 -0.58 -18.49
N SER A 127 15.52 -0.37 -19.69
CA SER A 127 15.39 1.00 -20.22
C SER A 127 14.17 1.74 -19.66
N LYS A 128 13.00 1.10 -19.55
CA LYS A 128 11.79 1.72 -18.98
C LYS A 128 11.85 1.76 -17.45
N PHE A 129 12.18 0.64 -16.80
CA PHE A 129 12.25 0.58 -15.33
C PHE A 129 13.36 1.45 -14.74
N SER A 130 14.55 1.52 -15.34
CA SER A 130 15.59 2.42 -14.81
C SER A 130 15.27 3.89 -15.05
N LYS A 131 14.55 4.23 -16.14
CA LYS A 131 14.04 5.59 -16.36
C LYS A 131 12.99 5.97 -15.31
N ILE A 132 12.06 5.06 -15.01
CA ILE A 132 11.04 5.24 -13.97
C ILE A 132 11.70 5.39 -12.59
N ASN A 133 12.63 4.52 -12.23
CA ASN A 133 13.36 4.60 -10.96
C ASN A 133 14.19 5.90 -10.84
N LYS A 134 14.88 6.31 -11.92
CA LYS A 134 15.61 7.59 -11.95
C LYS A 134 14.67 8.79 -11.82
N GLN A 135 13.47 8.73 -12.40
CA GLN A 135 12.46 9.78 -12.26
C GLN A 135 11.91 9.85 -10.83
N LEU A 136 11.56 8.71 -10.23
CA LEU A 136 11.13 8.61 -8.83
C LEU A 136 12.18 9.20 -7.88
N GLN A 137 13.46 8.90 -8.09
CA GLN A 137 14.54 9.44 -7.27
C GLN A 137 14.73 10.95 -7.46
N ARG A 138 14.58 11.46 -8.70
CA ARG A 138 14.57 12.91 -8.94
C ARG A 138 13.41 13.61 -8.24
N GLN A 139 12.22 12.99 -8.21
CA GLN A 139 11.05 13.55 -7.52
C GLN A 139 11.25 13.57 -6.00
N LYS A 140 11.77 12.48 -5.40
CA LYS A 140 12.11 12.44 -3.97
C LYS A 140 13.15 13.50 -3.59
N ASN A 141 14.21 13.65 -4.39
CA ASN A 141 15.23 14.67 -4.17
C ASN A 141 14.65 16.10 -4.28
N LYS A 142 13.79 16.37 -5.26
CA LYS A 142 13.10 17.67 -5.38
C LYS A 142 12.21 17.98 -4.18
N GLN A 143 11.46 16.99 -3.68
CA GLN A 143 10.63 17.17 -2.48
C GLN A 143 11.48 17.43 -1.23
N MET A 144 12.59 16.72 -1.08
CA MET A 144 13.53 16.91 0.03
C MET A 144 14.15 18.32 0.02
N ILE A 145 14.64 18.77 -1.14
CA ILE A 145 15.18 20.13 -1.31
C ILE A 145 14.13 21.19 -0.99
N LYS A 146 12.89 21.02 -1.48
CA LYS A 146 11.78 21.95 -1.17
C LYS A 146 11.51 22.03 0.33
N LYS A 147 11.51 20.89 1.05
CA LYS A 147 11.38 20.87 2.52
C LYS A 147 12.53 21.59 3.23
N LEU A 148 13.78 21.37 2.78
CA LEU A 148 14.96 22.03 3.35
C LEU A 148 14.94 23.55 3.13
N CYS A 149 14.53 24.02 1.95
CA CYS A 149 14.37 25.44 1.66
C CYS A 149 13.29 26.11 2.53
N LEU A 150 12.15 25.43 2.74
CA LEU A 150 11.06 25.92 3.60
C LEU A 150 11.43 26.01 5.08
N GLN A 151 12.38 25.20 5.54
CA GLN A 151 12.89 25.28 6.91
C GLN A 151 13.88 26.45 7.08
N LYS A 152 14.65 26.79 6.04
CA LYS A 152 15.65 27.86 6.08
C LYS A 152 15.05 29.27 6.01
N THR A 153 13.84 29.43 5.48
CA THR A 153 13.13 30.72 5.46
C THR A 153 12.40 31.04 6.77
N ARG A 154 12.36 30.11 7.73
CA ARG A 154 11.81 30.35 9.08
C ARG A 154 12.88 30.74 10.12
N SER A 155 14.14 30.82 9.72
CA SER A 155 15.23 31.40 10.51
C SER A 155 15.70 32.72 9.88
N GLY A 156 14.85 33.75 9.93
CA GLY A 156 15.22 35.15 9.74
C GLY A 156 15.63 35.78 11.09
N PRO A 157 16.46 36.84 11.08
CA PRO A 157 17.36 37.17 12.18
C PRO A 157 16.63 37.83 13.36
N CYS A 158 16.67 37.21 14.54
CA CYS A 158 16.57 37.96 15.79
C CYS A 158 17.90 38.69 15.99
N GLY A 159 17.95 39.92 15.51
CA GLY A 159 19.03 40.88 15.74
C GLY A 159 18.43 42.27 15.80
N GLU A 160 17.56 42.52 16.78
CA GLU A 160 17.21 43.87 17.21
C GLU A 160 18.26 44.32 18.23
N LEU A 161 19.00 45.35 17.86
CA LEU A 161 19.68 46.30 18.75
C LEU A 161 19.10 47.67 18.46
#